data_AF-A0AAN8G9T9-F1
#
_entry.id   AF-A0AAN8G9T9-F1
#
_cell.length_a   1.000
_cell.length_b   1.000
_cell.length_c   1.000
_cell.angle_alpha   90.00
_cell.angle_beta   90.00
_cell.angle_gamma   90.00
#
_symmetry.space_group_name_H-M   'P 1'
#
loop_
_entity.id
_entity.type
_entity.pdbx_description
1 polymer ?
#
loop_
_entity_poly.entity_id
_entity_poly.type
_entity_poly.pdbx_seq_one_letter_code
_entity_poly.pdbx_strand_id
1 'polypeptide(L)'
;MFENTSIDDNDKISRCLIIPNEEVDVILGPLLQSLFTAIKELLLRMVPEHLPGGKFWNPDESLMEEVSSAKKHNKLPEFVFGQLDHLISYRPNASLLANEAYIMFSFNKTSTWLRELGEDEKNRLLDESRKEGREIRKEFIARTKSISDERFRLQKLKKQEMERLEASRVQRAECMTNDVCYYGLWQTVDQINEGMDKLSGNDKELRCALQTQLKFRKSVLHQKHSDKQIFNLSKKEPGGKYRKLSVKELKDNLCELVKTALDTGSKSEVSAYDVPLLVNKRILHKFADGQEYPGYVINVVPGFPQWYNVKFDNDDAIYSYNLHEDYKRGDLKLSVSQENA
;
A
#
# COMPACT_ATOMS: atom_id res chain seq x y z
N MET A 1 -35.97 15.94 -17.34
CA MET A 1 -36.25 17.25 -16.70
C MET A 1 -35.09 18.23 -16.91
N PHE A 2 -34.50 18.28 -18.11
CA PHE A 2 -33.43 19.24 -18.48
C PHE A 2 -33.63 19.77 -19.92
N GLU A 3 -34.86 19.78 -20.43
CA GLU A 3 -35.13 20.10 -21.84
C GLU A 3 -35.21 21.60 -22.13
N ASN A 4 -35.07 22.50 -21.15
CA ASN A 4 -35.19 23.95 -21.40
C ASN A 4 -34.36 24.79 -20.42
N THR A 5 -33.06 24.53 -20.30
CA THR A 5 -32.17 25.56 -19.74
C THR A 5 -31.78 26.48 -20.90
N SER A 6 -32.49 27.61 -21.05
CA SER A 6 -32.13 28.63 -22.04
C SER A 6 -30.69 29.06 -21.79
N ILE A 7 -29.81 28.83 -22.76
CA ILE A 7 -28.45 29.35 -22.73
C ILE A 7 -28.58 30.88 -22.74
N ASP A 8 -27.89 31.56 -21.83
CA ASP A 8 -27.88 33.01 -21.79
C ASP A 8 -27.20 33.54 -23.07
N ASP A 9 -27.95 34.32 -23.84
CA ASP A 9 -27.49 34.92 -25.08
C ASP A 9 -26.39 35.99 -24.90
N ASN A 10 -26.02 36.32 -23.66
CA ASN A 10 -24.88 37.19 -23.37
C ASN A 10 -23.63 36.44 -22.91
N ASP A 11 -23.69 35.13 -22.69
CA ASP A 11 -22.53 34.35 -22.26
C ASP A 11 -21.61 33.99 -23.43
N LYS A 12 -20.60 34.84 -23.63
CA LYS A 12 -19.57 34.66 -24.64
C LYS A 12 -18.73 33.39 -24.42
N ILE A 13 -18.55 32.97 -23.17
CA ILE A 13 -17.73 31.79 -22.84
C ILE A 13 -18.48 30.52 -23.24
N SER A 14 -19.73 30.39 -22.82
CA SER A 14 -20.57 29.24 -23.18
C SER A 14 -20.71 29.10 -24.70
N ARG A 15 -20.87 30.21 -25.43
CA ARG A 15 -20.89 30.17 -26.90
C ARG A 15 -19.58 29.71 -27.51
N CYS A 16 -18.44 30.19 -27.03
CA CYS A 16 -17.13 29.74 -27.52
C CYS A 16 -16.88 28.25 -27.29
N LEU A 17 -17.46 27.66 -26.24
CA LEU A 17 -17.33 26.24 -25.92
C LEU A 17 -18.24 25.31 -26.76
N ILE A 18 -19.22 25.87 -27.48
CA ILE A 18 -20.19 25.10 -28.29
C ILE A 18 -19.82 25.15 -29.79
N ILE A 19 -18.81 25.95 -30.16
CA ILE A 19 -18.33 26.00 -31.55
C ILE A 19 -17.57 24.71 -31.86
N PRO A 20 -17.92 23.96 -32.93
CA PRO A 20 -17.21 22.76 -33.33
C PRO A 20 -15.73 23.05 -33.57
N ASN A 21 -14.87 22.19 -33.02
CA ASN A 21 -13.43 22.26 -33.18
C ASN A 21 -12.92 20.89 -33.63
N GLU A 22 -12.52 20.79 -34.90
CA GLU A 22 -12.14 19.52 -35.53
C GLU A 22 -10.95 18.82 -34.86
N GLU A 23 -10.05 19.55 -34.18
CA GLU A 23 -8.93 18.93 -33.47
C GLU A 23 -9.34 18.39 -32.09
N VAL A 24 -10.19 19.13 -31.37
CA VAL A 24 -10.61 18.77 -30.01
C VAL A 24 -11.74 17.73 -30.03
N ASP A 25 -12.71 17.88 -30.92
CA ASP A 25 -13.91 17.04 -30.98
C ASP A 25 -13.59 15.58 -31.33
N VAL A 26 -12.55 15.37 -32.15
CA VAL A 26 -12.04 14.02 -32.51
C VAL A 26 -11.52 13.28 -31.27
N ILE A 27 -10.94 14.00 -30.30
CA ILE A 27 -10.36 13.42 -29.08
C ILE A 27 -11.38 13.39 -27.93
N LEU A 28 -12.32 14.35 -27.93
CA LEU A 28 -13.33 14.52 -26.89
C LEU A 28 -14.26 13.31 -26.79
N GLY A 29 -14.69 12.75 -27.92
CA GLY A 29 -15.54 11.55 -27.94
C GLY A 29 -14.92 10.36 -27.18
N PRO A 30 -13.70 9.90 -27.56
CA PRO A 30 -12.98 8.86 -26.83
C PRO A 30 -12.73 9.18 -25.35
N LEU A 31 -12.39 10.43 -25.02
CA LEU A 31 -12.17 10.88 -23.64
C LEU A 31 -13.44 10.79 -22.80
N LEU A 32 -14.56 11.32 -23.30
CA LEU A 32 -15.86 11.24 -22.64
C LEU A 32 -16.32 9.80 -22.49
N GLN A 33 -16.10 8.96 -23.50
CA GLN A 33 -16.41 7.53 -23.42
C GLN A 33 -15.61 6.87 -22.29
N SER A 34 -14.30 7.10 -22.21
CA SER A 34 -13.46 6.57 -21.14
C SER A 34 -13.90 7.07 -19.75
N LEU A 35 -14.18 8.37 -19.63
CA LEU A 35 -14.64 9.00 -18.39
C LEU A 35 -15.99 8.41 -17.95
N PHE A 36 -16.96 8.32 -18.85
CA PHE A 36 -18.28 7.77 -18.53
C PHE A 36 -18.23 6.28 -18.21
N THR A 37 -17.34 5.51 -18.85
CA THR A 37 -17.09 4.11 -18.45
C THR A 37 -16.57 4.05 -17.01
N ALA A 38 -15.58 4.87 -16.65
CA ALA A 38 -15.04 4.91 -15.29
C ALA A 38 -16.09 5.36 -14.26
N ILE A 39 -16.88 6.40 -14.57
CA ILE A 39 -17.98 6.86 -13.72
C ILE A 39 -19.03 5.76 -13.54
N LYS A 40 -19.36 5.04 -14.61
CA LYS A 40 -20.31 3.91 -14.54
C LYS A 40 -19.79 2.81 -13.61
N GLU A 41 -18.54 2.39 -13.76
CA GLU A 41 -17.91 1.39 -12.87
C GLU A 41 -17.89 1.86 -11.41
N LEU A 42 -17.57 3.14 -11.18
CA LEU A 42 -17.59 3.74 -9.86
C LEU A 42 -18.98 3.71 -9.23
N LEU A 43 -20.01 4.13 -9.97
CA LEU A 43 -21.39 4.15 -9.49
C LEU A 43 -21.91 2.75 -9.20
N LEU A 44 -21.64 1.79 -10.09
CA LEU A 44 -21.98 0.37 -9.88
C LEU A 44 -21.36 -0.19 -8.60
N ARG A 45 -20.15 0.24 -8.26
CA ARG A 45 -19.44 -0.19 -7.05
C ARG A 45 -19.89 0.54 -5.80
N MET A 46 -20.13 1.86 -5.88
CA MET A 46 -20.36 2.71 -4.71
C MET A 46 -21.80 2.74 -4.24
N VAL A 47 -22.77 2.65 -5.16
CA VAL A 47 -24.19 2.79 -4.85
C VAL A 47 -25.05 1.68 -5.47
N PRO A 48 -24.64 0.39 -5.39
CA PRO A 48 -25.38 -0.71 -6.02
C PRO A 48 -26.82 -0.82 -5.52
N GLU A 49 -27.06 -0.45 -4.26
CA GLU A 49 -28.38 -0.50 -3.63
C GLU A 49 -29.35 0.56 -4.18
N HIS A 50 -28.85 1.63 -4.80
CA HIS A 50 -29.65 2.71 -5.39
C HIS A 50 -29.82 2.58 -6.91
N LEU A 51 -29.27 1.53 -7.54
CA LEU A 51 -29.36 1.27 -8.99
C LEU A 51 -30.48 0.26 -9.30
N PRO A 52 -30.94 0.14 -10.57
CA PRO A 52 -32.01 -0.79 -10.94
C PRO A 52 -31.81 -2.20 -10.38
N GLY A 53 -32.77 -2.68 -9.58
CA GLY A 53 -32.72 -3.97 -8.88
C GLY A 53 -32.09 -3.92 -7.47
N GLY A 54 -31.56 -2.77 -7.05
CA GLY A 54 -31.11 -2.50 -5.70
C GLY A 54 -32.26 -2.19 -4.73
N LYS A 55 -32.00 -2.36 -3.43
CA LYS A 55 -32.99 -2.22 -2.35
C LYS A 55 -33.69 -0.84 -2.33
N PHE A 56 -33.00 0.22 -2.72
CA PHE A 56 -33.47 1.61 -2.66
C PHE A 56 -33.85 2.18 -4.02
N TRP A 57 -33.81 1.38 -5.09
CA TRP A 57 -34.22 1.83 -6.43
C TRP A 57 -35.72 2.06 -6.54
N ASN A 58 -36.51 1.17 -5.93
CA ASN A 58 -37.96 1.30 -5.84
C ASN A 58 -38.41 0.95 -4.41
N PRO A 59 -38.23 1.89 -3.45
CA PRO A 59 -38.54 1.65 -2.06
C PRO A 59 -40.03 1.38 -1.86
N ASP A 60 -40.36 0.53 -0.90
CA ASP A 60 -41.72 0.25 -0.47
C ASP A 60 -42.32 1.42 0.33
N GLU A 61 -43.64 1.45 0.42
CA GLU A 61 -44.39 2.55 1.04
C GLU A 61 -44.02 2.73 2.53
N SER A 62 -43.69 1.64 3.23
CA SER A 62 -43.22 1.67 4.62
C SER A 62 -41.84 2.35 4.76
N LEU A 63 -40.89 2.05 3.88
CA LEU A 63 -39.57 2.70 3.91
C LEU A 63 -39.68 4.18 3.50
N MET A 64 -40.56 4.51 2.55
CA MET A 64 -40.84 5.89 2.17
C MET A 64 -41.39 6.71 3.34
N GLU A 65 -42.26 6.12 4.16
CA GLU A 65 -42.77 6.76 5.38
C GLU A 65 -41.66 6.97 6.42
N GLU A 66 -40.80 5.96 6.66
CA GLU A 66 -39.67 6.05 7.59
C GLU A 66 -38.70 7.18 7.21
N VAL A 67 -38.30 7.23 5.93
CA VAL A 67 -37.32 8.22 5.44
C VAL A 67 -37.95 9.59 5.13
N SER A 68 -39.28 9.72 5.17
CA SER A 68 -39.97 10.99 4.91
C SER A 68 -39.54 12.10 5.88
N SER A 69 -39.19 11.72 7.10
CA SER A 69 -38.71 12.61 8.16
C SER A 69 -37.26 13.08 7.96
N ALA A 70 -36.50 12.38 7.10
CA ALA A 70 -35.11 12.70 6.85
C ALA A 70 -34.99 13.94 5.94
N LYS A 71 -34.16 14.89 6.34
CA LYS A 71 -33.91 16.10 5.53
C LYS A 71 -33.15 15.71 4.27
N LYS A 72 -33.65 16.16 3.11
CA LYS A 72 -33.06 15.91 1.78
C LYS A 72 -31.68 16.57 1.56
N HIS A 73 -31.22 17.40 2.49
CA HIS A 73 -29.93 18.06 2.42
C HIS A 73 -29.04 17.67 3.61
N ASN A 74 -27.74 17.57 3.38
CA ASN A 74 -26.73 17.22 4.38
C ASN A 74 -26.12 18.44 5.12
N LYS A 75 -26.68 19.65 4.92
CA LYS A 75 -26.16 20.90 5.53
C LYS A 75 -25.89 20.80 7.03
N LEU A 76 -26.77 20.12 7.78
CA LEU A 76 -26.62 19.99 9.23
C LEU A 76 -25.41 19.09 9.59
N PRO A 77 -25.33 17.83 9.10
CA PRO A 77 -24.13 17.03 9.25
C PRO A 77 -22.84 17.76 8.83
N GLU A 78 -22.82 18.39 7.64
CA GLU A 78 -21.65 19.11 7.15
C GLU A 78 -21.22 20.23 8.09
N PHE A 79 -22.18 21.02 8.58
CA PHE A 79 -21.92 22.09 9.55
C PHE A 79 -21.39 21.55 10.88
N VAL A 80 -21.97 20.46 11.40
CA VAL A 80 -21.52 19.82 12.66
C VAL A 80 -20.11 19.26 12.49
N PHE A 81 -19.82 18.58 11.37
CA PHE A 81 -18.49 18.07 11.09
C PHE A 81 -17.47 19.19 10.91
N GLY A 82 -17.81 20.25 10.18
CA GLY A 82 -16.94 21.42 10.02
C GLY A 82 -16.63 22.11 11.35
N GLN A 83 -17.63 22.25 12.23
CA GLN A 83 -17.40 22.77 13.58
C GLN A 83 -16.55 21.84 14.43
N LEU A 84 -16.80 20.54 14.39
CA LEU A 84 -16.02 19.57 15.15
C LEU A 84 -14.55 19.57 14.69
N ASP A 85 -14.31 19.59 13.39
CA ASP A 85 -12.97 19.65 12.80
C ASP A 85 -12.22 20.93 13.23
N HIS A 86 -12.91 22.07 13.17
CA HIS A 86 -12.38 23.33 13.68
C HIS A 86 -12.06 23.25 15.18
N LEU A 87 -12.94 22.67 16.00
CA LEU A 87 -12.73 22.56 17.45
C LEU A 87 -11.59 21.61 17.81
N ILE A 88 -11.43 20.49 17.09
CA ILE A 88 -10.30 19.58 17.29
C ILE A 88 -8.98 20.29 16.98
N SER A 89 -8.96 21.09 15.91
CA SER A 89 -7.77 21.86 15.51
C SER A 89 -7.47 23.01 16.48
N TYR A 90 -8.50 23.77 16.90
CA TYR A 90 -8.36 24.93 17.77
C TYR A 90 -8.15 24.55 19.25
N ARG A 91 -8.71 23.41 19.68
CA ARG A 91 -8.64 22.90 21.07
C ARG A 91 -8.11 21.47 21.09
N PRO A 92 -6.84 21.23 20.74
CA PRO A 92 -6.28 19.88 20.62
C PRO A 92 -6.26 19.10 21.94
N ASN A 93 -6.23 19.81 23.07
CA ASN A 93 -6.24 19.19 24.41
C ASN A 93 -7.65 18.96 24.96
N ALA A 94 -8.71 19.41 24.27
CA ALA A 94 -10.08 19.15 24.69
C ALA A 94 -10.49 17.71 24.31
N SER A 95 -11.19 17.02 25.20
CA SER A 95 -11.73 15.70 24.87
C SER A 95 -12.84 15.80 23.82
N LEU A 96 -13.04 14.73 23.06
CA LEU A 96 -14.12 14.64 22.10
C LEU A 96 -15.49 14.89 22.75
N LEU A 97 -15.70 14.32 23.95
CA LEU A 97 -16.90 14.54 24.75
C LEU A 97 -17.14 16.03 25.08
N ALA A 98 -16.07 16.78 25.38
CA ALA A 98 -16.19 18.21 25.67
C ALA A 98 -16.52 19.04 24.42
N ASN A 99 -15.92 18.69 23.28
CA ASN A 99 -16.21 19.35 22.01
C ASN A 99 -17.65 19.05 21.53
N GLU A 100 -18.11 17.81 21.67
CA GLU A 100 -19.50 17.42 21.39
C GLU A 100 -20.49 18.19 22.26
N ALA A 101 -20.24 18.25 23.58
CA ALA A 101 -21.07 19.02 24.50
C ALA A 101 -21.12 20.50 24.12
N TYR A 102 -19.99 21.09 23.68
CA TYR A 102 -19.93 22.47 23.21
C TYR A 102 -20.78 22.69 21.94
N ILE A 103 -20.67 21.81 20.95
CA ILE A 103 -21.47 21.89 19.72
C ILE A 103 -22.95 21.80 20.05
N MET A 104 -23.35 20.82 20.86
CA MET A 104 -24.75 20.63 21.27
C MET A 104 -25.29 21.84 22.04
N PHE A 105 -24.49 22.38 22.96
CA PHE A 105 -24.87 23.57 23.74
C PHE A 105 -25.09 24.81 22.85
N SER A 106 -24.22 25.00 21.85
CA SER A 106 -24.36 26.10 20.89
C SER A 106 -25.54 25.87 19.94
N PHE A 107 -25.68 24.66 19.40
CA PHE A 107 -26.67 24.34 18.38
C PHE A 107 -28.09 24.38 18.93
N ASN A 108 -28.28 23.88 20.15
CA ASN A 108 -29.57 23.90 20.85
C ASN A 108 -29.90 25.26 21.46
N LYS A 109 -29.02 26.27 21.28
CA LYS A 109 -29.15 27.60 21.90
C LYS A 109 -29.36 27.52 23.42
N THR A 110 -28.73 26.54 24.06
CA THR A 110 -28.96 26.21 25.48
C THR A 110 -28.68 27.41 26.38
N SER A 111 -27.71 28.27 26.05
CA SER A 111 -27.46 29.51 26.80
C SER A 111 -28.63 30.51 26.77
N THR A 112 -29.30 30.67 25.63
CA THR A 112 -30.47 31.56 25.53
C THR A 112 -31.64 30.98 26.30
N TRP A 113 -31.91 29.69 26.10
CA TRP A 113 -32.94 28.97 26.85
C TRP A 113 -32.71 29.07 28.37
N LEU A 114 -31.49 28.80 28.87
CA LEU A 114 -31.16 28.93 30.30
C LEU A 114 -31.38 30.34 30.86
N ARG A 115 -31.30 31.40 30.05
CA ARG A 115 -31.56 32.78 30.48
C ARG A 115 -33.05 33.11 30.60
N GLU A 116 -33.91 32.37 29.90
CA GLU A 116 -35.36 32.54 29.94
C GLU A 116 -36.00 31.80 31.13
N LEU A 117 -35.26 30.88 31.76
CA LEU A 117 -35.71 30.15 32.95
C LEU A 117 -35.64 30.99 34.23
N GLY A 118 -36.54 30.70 35.18
CA GLY A 118 -36.45 31.21 36.54
C GLY A 118 -35.20 30.70 37.26
N GLU A 119 -34.67 31.50 38.20
CA GLU A 119 -33.36 31.24 38.80
C GLU A 119 -33.32 29.93 39.62
N ASP A 120 -34.42 29.56 40.28
CA ASP A 120 -34.53 28.31 41.04
C ASP A 120 -34.46 27.07 40.12
N GLU A 121 -35.21 27.09 39.02
CA GLU A 121 -35.25 25.99 38.05
C GLU A 121 -33.92 25.85 37.31
N LYS A 122 -33.33 26.98 36.92
CA LYS A 122 -32.00 27.02 36.31
C LYS A 122 -30.93 26.42 37.23
N ASN A 123 -30.93 26.78 38.51
CA ASN A 123 -29.97 26.23 39.47
C ASN A 123 -30.17 24.72 39.68
N ARG A 124 -31.43 24.27 39.78
CA ARG A 124 -31.78 22.84 39.86
C ARG A 124 -31.19 22.04 38.68
N LEU A 125 -31.44 22.51 37.46
CA LEU A 125 -30.98 21.84 36.23
C LEU A 125 -29.44 21.83 36.10
N LEU A 126 -28.77 22.92 36.50
CA LEU A 126 -27.31 22.97 36.50
C LEU A 126 -26.70 21.99 37.52
N ASP A 127 -27.32 21.82 38.68
CA ASP A 127 -26.87 20.86 39.69
C ASP A 127 -27.09 19.40 39.26
N GLU A 128 -28.21 19.12 38.59
CA GLU A 128 -28.47 17.82 37.97
C GLU A 128 -27.45 17.52 36.87
N SER A 129 -27.23 18.46 35.95
CA SER A 129 -26.22 18.34 34.88
C SER A 129 -24.81 18.10 35.42
N ARG A 130 -24.42 18.74 36.53
CA ARG A 130 -23.13 18.49 37.19
C ARG A 130 -23.02 17.09 37.78
N LYS A 131 -24.12 16.54 38.32
CA LYS A 131 -24.16 15.17 38.86
C LYS A 131 -24.05 14.15 37.73
N GLU A 132 -24.91 14.26 36.72
CA GLU A 132 -24.93 13.36 35.57
C GLU A 132 -23.64 13.44 34.75
N GLY A 133 -23.10 14.64 34.58
CA GLY A 133 -21.85 14.87 33.84
C GLY A 133 -20.65 14.12 34.42
N ARG A 134 -20.66 13.77 35.73
CA ARG A 134 -19.61 12.92 36.32
C ARG A 134 -19.72 11.47 35.87
N GLU A 135 -20.93 10.91 35.86
CA GLU A 135 -21.15 9.54 35.40
C GLU A 135 -20.88 9.41 33.90
N ILE A 136 -21.32 10.38 33.07
CA ILE A 136 -21.01 10.40 31.63
C ILE A 136 -19.50 10.40 31.39
N ARG A 137 -18.72 11.19 32.15
CA ARG A 137 -17.25 11.19 32.02
C ARG A 137 -16.63 9.86 32.42
N LYS A 138 -17.13 9.22 33.48
CA LYS A 138 -16.67 7.91 33.94
C LYS A 138 -16.90 6.84 32.88
N GLU A 139 -18.09 6.81 32.28
CA GLU A 139 -18.42 5.92 31.17
C GLU A 139 -17.55 6.18 29.94
N PHE A 140 -17.34 7.46 29.58
CA PHE A 140 -16.48 7.85 28.47
C PHE A 140 -15.04 7.35 28.65
N ILE A 141 -14.47 7.49 29.85
CA ILE A 141 -13.12 6.99 30.18
C ILE A 141 -13.07 5.46 30.07
N ALA A 142 -14.06 4.76 30.65
CA ALA A 142 -14.13 3.31 30.60
C ALA A 142 -14.23 2.78 29.16
N ARG A 143 -15.09 3.40 28.34
CA ARG A 143 -15.24 3.08 26.92
C ARG A 143 -13.96 3.33 26.14
N THR A 144 -13.31 4.48 26.36
CA THR A 144 -12.06 4.83 25.68
C THR A 144 -10.95 3.82 26.01
N LYS A 145 -10.86 3.39 27.26
CA LYS A 145 -9.94 2.34 27.69
C LYS A 145 -10.23 1.01 26.99
N SER A 146 -11.49 0.57 27.01
CA SER A 146 -11.89 -0.68 26.34
C SER A 146 -11.56 -0.68 24.84
N ILE A 147 -11.81 0.44 24.14
CA ILE A 147 -11.46 0.60 22.72
C ILE A 147 -9.94 0.52 22.53
N SER A 148 -9.16 1.16 23.41
CA SER A 148 -7.70 1.11 23.35
C SER A 148 -7.15 -0.31 23.55
N ASP A 149 -7.66 -1.03 24.55
CA ASP A 149 -7.25 -2.39 24.88
C ASP A 149 -7.56 -3.35 23.72
N GLU A 150 -8.73 -3.19 23.09
CA GLU A 150 -9.12 -4.00 21.94
C GLU A 150 -8.25 -3.72 20.70
N ARG A 151 -7.95 -2.44 20.43
CA ARG A 151 -7.02 -2.06 19.35
C ARG A 151 -5.64 -2.67 19.57
N PHE A 152 -5.13 -2.62 20.79
CA PHE A 152 -3.84 -3.22 21.14
C PHE A 152 -3.86 -4.74 20.94
N ARG A 153 -4.93 -5.42 21.37
CA ARG A 153 -5.13 -6.87 21.15
C ARG A 153 -5.11 -7.23 19.67
N LEU A 154 -5.88 -6.53 18.85
CA LEU A 154 -5.94 -6.75 17.41
C LEU A 154 -4.59 -6.50 16.73
N GLN A 155 -3.87 -5.45 17.14
CA GLN A 155 -2.53 -5.16 16.63
C GLN A 155 -1.54 -6.28 16.98
N LYS A 156 -1.59 -6.80 18.21
CA LYS A 156 -0.74 -7.91 18.65
C LYS A 156 -1.02 -9.19 17.85
N LEU A 157 -2.28 -9.54 17.64
CA LEU A 157 -2.68 -10.70 16.83
C LEU A 157 -2.19 -10.56 15.39
N LYS A 158 -2.35 -9.37 14.79
CA LYS A 158 -1.85 -9.09 13.43
C LYS A 158 -0.33 -9.23 13.36
N LYS A 159 0.39 -8.73 14.37
CA LYS A 159 1.86 -8.87 14.45
C LYS A 159 2.29 -10.34 14.53
N GLN A 160 1.66 -11.14 15.40
CA GLN A 160 1.94 -12.56 15.53
C GLN A 160 1.67 -13.33 14.22
N GLU A 161 0.58 -13.01 13.53
CA GLU A 161 0.29 -13.64 12.24
C GLU A 161 1.33 -13.26 11.17
N MET A 162 1.75 -12.00 11.12
CA MET A 162 2.82 -11.56 10.22
C MET A 162 4.15 -12.26 10.53
N GLU A 163 4.53 -12.38 11.81
CA GLU A 163 5.72 -13.11 12.25
C GLU A 163 5.65 -14.60 11.88
N ARG A 164 4.48 -15.23 12.03
CA ARG A 164 4.25 -16.63 11.62
C ARG A 164 4.39 -16.82 10.12
N LEU A 165 3.80 -15.93 9.32
CA LEU A 165 3.90 -15.95 7.86
C LEU A 165 5.35 -15.73 7.40
N GLU A 166 6.07 -14.84 8.07
CA GLU A 166 7.49 -14.57 7.82
C GLU A 166 8.36 -15.78 8.15
N ALA A 167 8.21 -16.37 9.34
CA ALA A 167 8.92 -17.59 9.73
C ALA A 167 8.63 -18.74 8.74
N SER A 168 7.38 -18.90 8.33
CA SER A 168 6.99 -19.89 7.31
C SER A 168 7.58 -19.60 5.93
N ARG A 169 7.85 -18.33 5.61
CA ARG A 169 8.54 -17.93 4.37
C ARG A 169 10.02 -18.26 4.44
N VAL A 170 10.69 -17.89 5.54
CA VAL A 170 12.11 -18.17 5.79
C VAL A 170 12.37 -19.66 5.78
N GLN A 171 11.57 -20.46 6.50
CA GLN A 171 11.71 -21.91 6.53
C GLN A 171 11.56 -22.55 5.14
N ARG A 172 10.63 -22.05 4.31
CA ARG A 172 10.48 -22.52 2.92
C ARG A 172 11.70 -22.15 2.07
N ALA A 173 12.24 -20.95 2.24
CA ALA A 173 13.44 -20.50 1.53
C ALA A 173 14.69 -21.31 1.94
N GLU A 174 14.86 -21.60 3.23
CA GLU A 174 15.91 -22.48 3.75
C GLU A 174 15.83 -23.88 3.15
N CYS A 175 14.64 -24.48 3.14
CA CYS A 175 14.41 -25.79 2.52
C CYS A 175 14.79 -25.80 1.03
N MET A 176 14.33 -24.80 0.26
CA MET A 176 14.70 -24.67 -1.16
C MET A 176 16.20 -24.43 -1.37
N THR A 177 16.85 -23.71 -0.46
CA THR A 177 18.31 -23.46 -0.52
C THR A 177 19.08 -24.74 -0.26
N ASN A 178 18.69 -25.52 0.75
CA ASN A 178 19.29 -26.82 1.04
C ASN A 178 19.13 -27.80 -0.14
N ASP A 179 17.94 -27.84 -0.76
CA ASP A 179 17.70 -28.66 -1.94
C ASP A 179 18.61 -28.24 -3.12
N VAL A 180 18.79 -26.93 -3.34
CA VAL A 180 19.72 -26.43 -4.38
C VAL A 180 21.18 -26.71 -4.02
N CYS A 181 21.58 -26.63 -2.75
CA CYS A 181 22.92 -27.01 -2.31
C CYS A 181 23.20 -28.50 -2.58
N TYR A 182 22.19 -29.37 -2.41
CA TYR A 182 22.32 -30.80 -2.70
C TYR A 182 22.51 -31.09 -4.20
N TYR A 183 21.68 -30.49 -5.07
CA TYR A 183 21.75 -30.74 -6.52
C TYR A 183 22.79 -29.88 -7.27
N GLY A 184 23.28 -28.81 -6.63
CA GLY A 184 24.07 -27.76 -7.25
C GLY A 184 23.22 -26.72 -7.98
N LEU A 185 23.65 -25.45 -7.98
CA LEU A 185 22.97 -24.38 -8.71
C LEU A 185 23.49 -24.32 -10.17
N TRP A 186 22.61 -24.59 -11.14
CA TRP A 186 23.00 -24.63 -12.57
C TRP A 186 22.84 -23.27 -13.25
N GLN A 187 23.93 -22.52 -13.36
CA GLN A 187 23.93 -21.15 -13.87
C GLN A 187 24.23 -21.05 -15.37
N THR A 188 24.67 -22.13 -16.01
CA THR A 188 24.93 -22.18 -17.46
C THR A 188 24.20 -23.35 -18.11
N VAL A 189 24.00 -23.27 -19.43
CA VAL A 189 23.37 -24.35 -20.20
C VAL A 189 24.20 -25.65 -20.11
N ASP A 190 25.53 -25.53 -20.05
CA ASP A 190 26.43 -26.67 -19.89
C ASP A 190 26.27 -27.33 -18.52
N GLN A 191 26.17 -26.55 -17.45
CA GLN A 191 25.89 -27.07 -16.10
C GLN A 191 24.53 -27.76 -16.01
N ILE A 192 23.52 -27.30 -16.75
CA ILE A 192 22.23 -28.00 -16.83
C ILE A 192 22.43 -29.37 -17.48
N ASN A 193 23.12 -29.44 -18.62
CA ASN A 193 23.36 -30.71 -19.33
C ASN A 193 24.18 -31.68 -18.47
N GLU A 194 25.29 -31.23 -17.89
CA GLU A 194 26.11 -32.05 -16.97
C GLU A 194 25.32 -32.52 -15.75
N GLY A 195 24.48 -31.66 -15.18
CA GLY A 195 23.60 -31.99 -14.06
C GLY A 195 22.56 -33.05 -14.42
N MET A 196 22.02 -32.99 -15.64
CA MET A 196 21.10 -34.03 -16.12
C MET A 196 21.82 -35.35 -16.40
N ASP A 197 23.02 -35.32 -16.96
CA ASP A 197 23.79 -36.53 -17.28
C ASP A 197 24.18 -37.28 -15.99
N LYS A 198 24.53 -36.55 -14.93
CA LYS A 198 24.79 -37.11 -13.59
C LYS A 198 23.56 -37.79 -12.96
N LEU A 199 22.36 -37.33 -13.30
CA LEU A 199 21.09 -37.82 -12.75
C LEU A 199 20.31 -38.72 -13.72
N SER A 200 20.93 -39.11 -14.84
CA SER A 200 20.31 -39.87 -15.94
C SER A 200 19.78 -41.26 -15.54
N GLY A 201 20.21 -41.81 -14.39
CA GLY A 201 19.74 -43.09 -13.86
C GLY A 201 18.40 -43.05 -13.12
N ASN A 202 17.86 -41.87 -12.79
CA ASN A 202 16.65 -41.75 -11.95
C ASN A 202 15.74 -40.59 -12.39
N ASP A 203 14.77 -40.88 -13.27
CA ASP A 203 13.84 -39.89 -13.85
C ASP A 203 13.08 -39.08 -12.78
N LYS A 204 12.77 -39.69 -11.64
CA LYS A 204 12.09 -39.02 -10.52
C LYS A 204 12.99 -37.96 -9.87
N GLU A 205 14.26 -38.26 -9.71
CA GLU A 205 15.25 -37.39 -9.09
C GLU A 205 15.68 -36.27 -10.04
N LEU A 206 15.86 -36.58 -11.32
CA LEU A 206 16.08 -35.60 -12.38
C LEU A 206 14.95 -34.55 -12.43
N ARG A 207 13.70 -35.03 -12.36
CA ARG A 207 12.53 -34.14 -12.29
C ARG A 207 12.53 -33.30 -11.01
N CYS A 208 12.91 -33.88 -9.87
CA CYS A 208 13.01 -33.17 -8.60
C CYS A 208 14.04 -32.04 -8.70
N ALA A 209 15.23 -32.32 -9.20
CA ALA A 209 16.30 -31.34 -9.40
C ALA A 209 15.82 -30.16 -10.28
N LEU A 210 15.23 -30.43 -11.45
CA LEU A 210 14.69 -29.39 -12.32
C LEU A 210 13.59 -28.54 -11.66
N GLN A 211 12.69 -29.18 -10.91
CA GLN A 211 11.65 -28.45 -10.16
C GLN A 211 12.24 -27.58 -9.06
N THR A 212 13.26 -28.07 -8.35
CA THR A 212 13.99 -27.32 -7.33
C THR A 212 14.67 -26.09 -7.95
N GLN A 213 15.35 -26.26 -9.10
CA GLN A 213 15.97 -25.15 -9.83
C GLN A 213 14.96 -24.04 -10.20
N LEU A 214 13.78 -24.40 -10.71
CA LEU A 214 12.73 -23.45 -11.09
C LEU A 214 12.09 -22.78 -9.86
N LYS A 215 11.78 -23.56 -8.81
CA LYS A 215 11.22 -23.04 -7.56
C LYS A 215 12.17 -22.05 -6.87
N PHE A 216 13.46 -22.37 -6.84
CA PHE A 216 14.49 -21.52 -6.25
C PHE A 216 14.62 -20.19 -7.01
N ARG A 217 14.69 -20.22 -8.35
CA ARG A 217 14.72 -19.01 -9.19
C ARG A 217 13.50 -18.12 -8.98
N LYS A 218 12.31 -18.72 -8.81
CA LYS A 218 11.06 -17.99 -8.56
C LYS A 218 10.96 -17.40 -7.14
N SER A 219 11.29 -18.21 -6.14
CA SER A 219 10.90 -17.97 -4.74
C SER A 219 12.02 -17.40 -3.87
N VAL A 220 13.28 -17.68 -4.23
CA VAL A 220 14.48 -17.19 -3.52
C VAL A 220 15.17 -16.09 -4.32
N LEU A 221 15.46 -16.33 -5.61
CA LEU A 221 16.13 -15.33 -6.47
C LEU A 221 15.20 -14.25 -7.02
N HIS A 222 13.88 -14.45 -6.91
CA HIS A 222 12.86 -13.54 -7.45
C HIS A 222 13.10 -13.14 -8.92
N GLN A 223 13.59 -14.08 -9.72
CA GLN A 223 13.92 -13.84 -11.13
C GLN A 223 12.67 -13.38 -11.89
N LYS A 224 12.78 -12.25 -12.60
CA LYS A 224 11.72 -11.72 -13.44
C LYS A 224 11.89 -12.22 -14.87
N HIS A 225 10.79 -12.57 -15.52
CA HIS A 225 10.77 -13.00 -16.91
C HIS A 225 9.51 -12.45 -17.59
N SER A 226 9.59 -12.18 -18.89
CA SER A 226 8.48 -11.66 -19.69
C SER A 226 7.27 -12.59 -19.64
N ASP A 227 7.51 -13.90 -19.73
CA ASP A 227 6.49 -14.93 -19.48
C ASP A 227 6.52 -15.40 -18.02
N LYS A 228 5.47 -15.11 -17.25
CA LYS A 228 5.30 -15.58 -15.87
C LYS A 228 5.02 -17.09 -15.77
N GLN A 229 4.58 -17.73 -16.85
CA GLN A 229 4.26 -19.16 -16.89
C GLN A 229 5.52 -20.03 -16.90
N ILE A 230 6.69 -19.48 -17.23
CA ILE A 230 7.96 -20.21 -17.32
C ILE A 230 8.35 -20.90 -16.00
N PHE A 231 7.97 -20.31 -14.87
CA PHE A 231 8.24 -20.85 -13.53
C PHE A 231 7.18 -21.86 -13.05
N ASN A 232 6.13 -22.11 -13.82
CA ASN A 232 5.07 -23.03 -13.43
C ASN A 232 5.48 -24.48 -13.71
N LEU A 233 5.09 -25.40 -12.82
CA LEU A 233 5.40 -26.83 -12.95
C LEU A 233 4.30 -27.62 -13.67
N SER A 234 3.20 -26.94 -14.00
CA SER A 234 2.04 -27.46 -14.71
C SER A 234 1.47 -26.42 -15.68
N LYS A 235 0.84 -26.89 -16.75
CA LYS A 235 0.20 -26.05 -17.77
C LYS A 235 -1.29 -26.39 -17.84
N LYS A 236 -2.12 -25.36 -18.00
CA LYS A 236 -3.57 -25.51 -18.19
C LYS A 236 -3.85 -25.86 -19.65
N GLU A 237 -4.52 -26.98 -19.89
CA GLU A 237 -4.94 -27.38 -21.22
C GLU A 237 -6.27 -26.72 -21.61
N PRO A 238 -6.61 -26.63 -22.92
CA PRO A 238 -7.85 -26.01 -23.41
C PRO A 238 -9.14 -26.57 -22.79
N GLY A 239 -9.10 -27.81 -22.27
CA GLY A 239 -10.20 -28.46 -21.55
C GLY A 239 -10.25 -28.17 -20.04
N GLY A 240 -9.48 -27.21 -19.53
CA GLY A 240 -9.50 -26.78 -18.13
C GLY A 240 -8.73 -27.68 -17.15
N LYS A 241 -8.26 -28.86 -17.58
CA LYS A 241 -7.41 -29.75 -16.77
C LYS A 241 -5.94 -29.28 -16.77
N TYR A 242 -5.26 -29.45 -15.64
CA TYR A 242 -3.84 -29.13 -15.49
C TYR A 242 -2.97 -30.36 -15.77
N ARG A 243 -2.05 -30.25 -16.73
CA ARG A 243 -1.03 -31.27 -17.01
C ARG A 243 0.29 -30.89 -16.34
N LYS A 244 0.96 -31.84 -15.69
CA LYS A 244 2.33 -31.64 -15.19
C LYS A 244 3.29 -31.56 -16.39
N LEU A 245 4.25 -30.64 -16.36
CA LEU A 245 5.25 -30.52 -17.43
C LEU A 245 6.19 -31.73 -17.45
N SER A 246 6.60 -32.13 -18.65
CA SER A 246 7.60 -33.16 -18.91
C SER A 246 9.01 -32.69 -18.57
N VAL A 247 9.96 -33.63 -18.42
CA VAL A 247 11.38 -33.31 -18.13
C VAL A 247 11.97 -32.40 -19.21
N LYS A 248 11.63 -32.64 -20.49
CA LYS A 248 12.06 -31.81 -21.62
C LYS A 248 11.53 -30.38 -21.52
N GLU A 249 10.24 -30.22 -21.25
CA GLU A 249 9.62 -28.89 -21.06
C GLU A 249 10.23 -28.13 -19.86
N LEU A 250 10.52 -28.82 -18.76
CA LEU A 250 11.18 -28.20 -17.59
C LEU A 250 12.62 -27.77 -17.90
N LYS A 251 13.35 -28.57 -18.69
CA LYS A 251 14.70 -28.23 -19.17
C LYS A 251 14.65 -26.99 -20.06
N ASP A 252 13.74 -26.95 -21.02
CA ASP A 252 13.64 -25.84 -21.97
C ASP A 252 13.33 -24.52 -21.23
N ASN A 253 12.39 -24.54 -20.29
CA ASN A 253 12.09 -23.40 -19.42
C ASN A 253 13.32 -22.94 -18.60
N LEU A 254 14.08 -23.89 -18.04
CA LEU A 254 15.28 -23.57 -17.26
C LEU A 254 16.40 -22.99 -18.13
N CYS A 255 16.60 -23.54 -19.32
CA CYS A 255 17.57 -23.04 -20.30
C CYS A 255 17.24 -21.62 -20.75
N GLU A 256 15.96 -21.32 -21.02
CA GLU A 256 15.51 -19.98 -21.37
C GLU A 256 15.76 -19.00 -20.21
N LEU A 257 15.43 -19.36 -18.97
CA LEU A 257 15.73 -18.54 -17.79
C LEU A 257 17.22 -18.27 -17.61
N VAL A 258 18.09 -19.26 -17.87
CA VAL A 258 19.54 -19.10 -17.77
C VAL A 258 20.08 -18.22 -18.90
N LYS A 259 19.59 -18.39 -20.13
CA LYS A 259 19.97 -17.54 -21.27
C LYS A 259 19.57 -16.09 -21.04
N THR A 260 18.33 -15.84 -20.61
CA THR A 260 17.89 -14.48 -20.27
C THR A 260 18.72 -13.87 -19.15
N ALA A 261 19.12 -14.66 -18.14
CA ALA A 261 20.00 -14.17 -17.07
C ALA A 261 21.40 -13.79 -17.59
N LEU A 262 21.97 -14.56 -18.52
CA LEU A 262 23.25 -14.26 -19.17
C LEU A 262 23.18 -13.03 -20.07
N ASP A 263 22.10 -12.87 -20.83
CA ASP A 263 21.87 -11.70 -21.71
C ASP A 263 21.65 -10.42 -20.88
N THR A 264 21.00 -10.55 -19.72
CA THR A 264 20.82 -9.45 -18.74
C THR A 264 22.17 -9.04 -18.15
N GLY A 265 23.14 -9.95 -18.03
CA GLY A 265 24.52 -9.65 -17.61
C GLY A 265 25.26 -8.65 -18.51
N SER A 266 24.78 -8.40 -19.74
CA SER A 266 25.37 -7.41 -20.67
C SER A 266 24.52 -6.14 -20.86
N LYS A 267 23.29 -6.10 -20.31
CA LYS A 267 22.34 -4.98 -20.48
C LYS A 267 21.50 -4.68 -19.23
N SER A 268 22.02 -4.91 -18.03
CA SER A 268 21.38 -4.38 -16.83
C SER A 268 21.71 -2.90 -16.68
N GLU A 269 20.77 -2.04 -17.04
CA GLU A 269 20.55 -0.84 -16.23
C GLU A 269 20.38 -1.31 -14.79
N VAL A 270 21.30 -0.91 -13.93
CA VAL A 270 21.33 -1.26 -12.51
C VAL A 270 20.04 -0.74 -11.87
N SER A 271 19.11 -1.68 -11.65
CA SER A 271 17.89 -1.46 -10.90
C SER A 271 18.26 -0.90 -9.52
N ALA A 272 17.42 -0.05 -8.93
CA ALA A 272 17.65 0.50 -7.58
C ALA A 272 17.79 -0.56 -6.46
N TYR A 273 17.68 -1.85 -6.80
CA TYR A 273 17.85 -3.00 -5.92
C TYR A 273 19.13 -3.82 -6.20
N ASP A 274 19.91 -3.48 -7.24
CA ASP A 274 21.16 -4.15 -7.62
C ASP A 274 22.41 -3.47 -7.02
N VAL A 275 22.21 -2.53 -6.08
CA VAL A 275 23.33 -1.96 -5.32
C VAL A 275 23.83 -3.01 -4.33
N PRO A 276 25.14 -3.29 -4.25
CA PRO A 276 25.70 -4.19 -3.24
C PRO A 276 25.13 -3.87 -1.87
N LEU A 277 24.87 -4.88 -1.02
CA LEU A 277 24.47 -4.64 0.36
C LEU A 277 25.55 -3.79 1.05
N LEU A 278 25.33 -2.47 1.10
CA LEU A 278 26.31 -1.49 1.61
C LEU A 278 26.39 -1.54 3.12
N VAL A 279 25.33 -2.04 3.78
CA VAL A 279 25.28 -2.20 5.23
C VAL A 279 26.46 -3.03 5.70
N ASN A 280 27.16 -2.51 6.70
CA ASN A 280 28.36 -3.08 7.28
C ASN A 280 29.60 -3.10 6.38
N LYS A 281 29.65 -2.25 5.35
CA LYS A 281 30.84 -2.10 4.51
C LYS A 281 31.61 -0.83 4.86
N ARG A 282 32.94 -0.91 4.72
CA ARG A 282 33.82 0.25 4.69
C ARG A 282 33.66 0.96 3.36
N ILE A 283 33.48 2.26 3.42
CA ILE A 283 33.28 3.13 2.26
C ILE A 283 34.29 4.25 2.27
N LEU A 284 34.56 4.77 1.09
CA LEU A 284 35.30 5.99 0.85
C LEU A 284 34.37 6.92 0.07
N HIS A 285 33.90 7.99 0.72
CA HIS A 285 32.91 8.90 0.16
C HIS A 285 33.59 10.21 -0.25
N LYS A 286 33.50 10.55 -1.53
CA LYS A 286 33.99 11.79 -2.10
C LYS A 286 32.90 12.86 -2.05
N PHE A 287 33.20 14.01 -1.45
CA PHE A 287 32.29 15.16 -1.45
C PHE A 287 32.71 16.20 -2.49
N ALA A 288 31.90 17.26 -2.63
CA ALA A 288 32.11 18.33 -3.61
C ALA A 288 33.42 19.12 -3.41
N ASP A 289 34.03 19.03 -2.23
CA ASP A 289 35.37 19.56 -1.92
C ASP A 289 36.51 18.74 -2.59
N GLY A 290 36.16 17.62 -3.23
CA GLY A 290 37.09 16.72 -3.87
C GLY A 290 37.85 15.80 -2.91
N GLN A 291 37.61 15.93 -1.60
CA GLN A 291 38.24 15.09 -0.58
C GLN A 291 37.46 13.79 -0.40
N GLU A 292 38.20 12.72 -0.11
CA GLU A 292 37.67 11.37 0.09
C GLU A 292 37.70 11.06 1.59
N TYR A 293 36.52 10.77 2.16
CA TYR A 293 36.35 10.53 3.58
C TYR A 293 36.06 9.05 3.84
N PRO A 294 36.93 8.36 4.61
CA PRO A 294 36.69 6.98 5.00
C PRO A 294 35.61 6.91 6.08
N GLY A 295 34.71 5.94 5.92
CA GLY A 295 33.61 5.72 6.85
C GLY A 295 33.05 4.32 6.76
N TYR A 296 32.03 4.06 7.56
CA TYR A 296 31.35 2.78 7.64
C TYR A 296 29.84 2.97 7.63
N VAL A 297 29.16 2.11 6.87
CA VAL A 297 27.70 2.12 6.74
C VAL A 297 27.06 1.28 7.83
N ILE A 298 26.25 1.91 8.68
CA ILE A 298 25.63 1.30 9.86
C ILE A 298 24.40 0.47 9.47
N ASN A 299 23.39 1.12 8.88
CA ASN A 299 22.12 0.50 8.51
C ASN A 299 21.36 1.37 7.49
N VAL A 300 20.28 0.81 6.94
CA VAL A 300 19.34 1.54 6.09
C VAL A 300 18.40 2.37 6.97
N VAL A 301 18.06 3.58 6.53
CA VAL A 301 17.10 4.44 7.22
C VAL A 301 15.70 3.82 7.13
N PRO A 302 15.01 3.60 8.27
CA PRO A 302 13.66 3.04 8.25
C PRO A 302 12.69 3.87 7.40
N GLY A 303 12.02 3.22 6.45
CA GLY A 303 11.05 3.87 5.53
C GLY A 303 11.67 4.49 4.27
N PHE A 304 13.00 4.57 4.17
CA PHE A 304 13.71 5.16 3.03
C PHE A 304 14.78 4.18 2.51
N PRO A 305 14.43 3.22 1.62
CA PRO A 305 15.31 2.11 1.24
C PRO A 305 16.59 2.49 0.49
N GLN A 306 16.69 3.74 0.01
CA GLN A 306 17.87 4.28 -0.68
C GLN A 306 18.79 5.09 0.25
N TRP A 307 18.36 5.35 1.49
CA TRP A 307 19.09 6.18 2.45
C TRP A 307 19.78 5.32 3.50
N TYR A 308 21.03 5.66 3.80
CA TYR A 308 21.89 4.90 4.70
C TYR A 308 22.47 5.78 5.78
N ASN A 309 22.53 5.26 7.01
CA ASN A 309 23.26 5.89 8.09
C ASN A 309 24.74 5.54 8.01
N VAL A 310 25.58 6.56 7.97
CA VAL A 310 27.04 6.47 7.83
C VAL A 310 27.70 7.16 9.01
N LYS A 311 28.74 6.52 9.54
CA LYS A 311 29.70 7.15 10.46
C LYS A 311 31.05 7.29 9.77
N PHE A 312 31.61 8.50 9.76
CA PHE A 312 32.96 8.75 9.24
C PHE A 312 33.99 8.60 10.35
N ASP A 313 35.24 8.30 9.99
CA ASP A 313 36.29 8.08 11.01
C ASP A 313 36.72 9.37 11.70
N ASN A 314 36.58 10.50 11.00
CA ASN A 314 37.03 11.81 11.47
C ASN A 314 35.95 12.57 12.27
N ASP A 315 34.76 11.99 12.44
CA ASP A 315 33.64 12.62 13.14
C ASP A 315 32.82 11.57 13.91
N ASP A 316 32.35 11.92 15.10
CA ASP A 316 31.50 11.06 15.92
C ASP A 316 30.01 11.12 15.54
N ALA A 317 29.61 12.07 14.69
CA ALA A 317 28.24 12.20 14.21
C ALA A 317 27.84 11.08 13.21
N ILE A 318 26.54 10.79 13.18
CA ILE A 318 25.92 9.87 12.21
C ILE A 318 25.18 10.71 11.18
N TYR A 319 25.43 10.43 9.90
CA TYR A 319 24.83 11.13 8.78
C TYR A 319 23.99 10.19 7.94
N SER A 320 22.92 10.71 7.33
CA SER A 320 22.07 9.94 6.42
C SER A 320 22.28 10.43 4.98
N TYR A 321 22.68 9.53 4.07
CA TYR A 321 22.93 9.85 2.66
C TYR A 321 22.26 8.87 1.71
N ASN A 322 21.95 9.34 0.49
CA ASN A 322 21.53 8.49 -0.61
C ASN A 322 22.74 7.85 -1.31
N LEU A 323 23.33 6.86 -0.63
CA LEU A 323 24.55 6.19 -1.12
C LEU A 323 24.35 5.44 -2.45
N HIS A 324 23.11 5.19 -2.88
CA HIS A 324 22.83 4.59 -4.19
C HIS A 324 23.19 5.54 -5.32
N GLU A 325 22.81 6.81 -5.19
CA GLU A 325 23.15 7.83 -6.18
C GLU A 325 24.64 8.14 -6.17
N ASP A 326 25.24 8.22 -4.99
CA ASP A 326 26.68 8.48 -4.84
C ASP A 326 27.53 7.35 -5.46
N TYR A 327 27.11 6.09 -5.30
CA TYR A 327 27.74 4.94 -5.96
C TYR A 327 27.59 4.98 -7.48
N LYS A 328 26.40 5.33 -7.98
CA LYS A 328 26.14 5.45 -9.43
C LYS A 328 26.96 6.58 -10.08
N ARG A 329 27.19 7.67 -9.34
CA ARG A 329 28.00 8.81 -9.79
C ARG A 329 29.51 8.55 -9.70
N GLY A 330 29.93 7.46 -9.05
CA GLY A 330 31.34 7.15 -8.81
C GLY A 330 31.95 7.97 -7.65
N ASP A 331 31.12 8.65 -6.87
CA ASP A 331 31.52 9.44 -5.69
C ASP A 331 31.65 8.55 -4.44
N LEU A 332 31.17 7.30 -4.49
CA LEU A 332 31.30 6.32 -3.42
C LEU A 332 32.09 5.08 -3.88
N LYS A 333 33.16 4.73 -3.14
CA LYS A 333 33.94 3.50 -3.37
C LYS A 333 33.84 2.57 -2.19
N LEU A 334 33.70 1.26 -2.46
CA LEU A 334 33.81 0.22 -1.44
C LEU A 334 35.29 -0.06 -1.16
N SER A 335 35.71 0.04 0.09
CA SER A 335 37.03 -0.44 0.49
C SER A 335 36.93 -1.92 0.77
N VAL A 336 37.76 -2.74 0.09
CA VAL A 336 37.86 -4.16 0.41
C VAL A 336 38.59 -4.28 1.74
N SER A 337 37.85 -4.52 2.82
CA SER A 337 38.44 -4.99 4.06
C SER A 337 39.04 -6.36 3.77
N GLN A 338 40.38 -6.46 3.83
CA GLN A 338 41.02 -7.75 4.06
C GLN A 338 40.38 -8.33 5.33
N GLU A 339 39.86 -9.55 5.20
CA GLU A 339 39.58 -10.40 6.35
C GLU A 339 40.80 -10.39 7.27
N ASN A 340 40.58 -10.24 8.57
CA ASN A 340 41.53 -10.70 9.57
C ASN A 340 40.77 -11.19 10.80
N ALA A 341 40.90 -12.50 10.99
CA ALA A 341 40.81 -13.31 12.22
C ALA A 341 39.44 -13.50 12.90
#